data_AF-A0A1A8SGJ9-F1
#
_entry.id   AF-A0A1A8SGJ9-F1
#
_cell.length_a   1.000
_cell.length_b   1.000
_cell.length_c   1.000
_cell.angle_alpha   90.00
_cell.angle_beta   90.00
_cell.angle_gamma   90.00
#
_symmetry.space_group_name_H-M   'P 1'
#
loop_
_entity.id
_entity.type
_entity.pdbx_description
1 polymer ?
#
loop_
_entity_poly.entity_id
_entity_poly.type
_entity_poly.pdbx_seq_one_letter_code
_entity_poly.pdbx_strand_id
1 'polypeptide(L)'
;MKNLLSISMDGPNVNLKFLNDFQQEHAELHGGRQLINVGSCGLHTLHNSFKTGFSTWNIEKLLRAMHFLFHNVPARREDFTKLTGSSLFPHPFCGHRWVENLPVAERAIEVWPKLKDYVKAVHRKELPNPGTSSFDTIQAANEDPLISAKLQFFMAISRTFSPFLKKYQTDEPVLPFLCSDLTELLMSLLRRFIQRELLQDITPLQLAKLDTNDQRNWVMASHVDIGLGAESAIKVILLCNSLTAFSLCMAKVRSSSLSNPWSKDLMFFFVTLSTRLILSSGVSFSACCSYLMGKLQ
;
A
#
# COMPACT_ATOMS: atom_id res chain seq x y z
N MET A 1 -24.19 15.77 17.15
CA MET A 1 -25.00 15.36 15.98
C MET A 1 -26.20 14.58 16.49
N LYS A 2 -27.45 15.05 16.28
CA LYS A 2 -28.67 14.37 16.79
C LYS A 2 -29.56 13.75 15.71
N ASN A 3 -29.22 13.93 14.42
CA ASN A 3 -30.05 13.50 13.27
C ASN A 3 -29.25 12.67 12.25
N LEU A 4 -28.29 11.85 12.71
CA LEU A 4 -27.47 11.02 11.83
C LEU A 4 -27.95 9.56 11.92
N LEU A 5 -28.43 9.01 10.81
CA LEU A 5 -28.78 7.61 10.69
C LEU A 5 -27.62 6.87 10.04
N SER A 6 -27.00 5.92 10.77
CA SER A 6 -25.98 5.04 10.21
C SER A 6 -26.62 3.71 9.86
N ILE A 7 -26.54 3.32 8.58
CA ILE A 7 -26.90 1.99 8.12
C ILE A 7 -25.59 1.22 7.93
N SER A 8 -25.18 0.49 8.96
CA SER A 8 -24.00 -0.36 8.91
C SER A 8 -24.39 -1.81 8.65
N MET A 9 -23.73 -2.44 7.69
CA MET A 9 -23.67 -3.90 7.62
C MET A 9 -22.21 -4.33 7.60
N ASP A 10 -21.90 -5.36 8.39
CA ASP A 10 -20.59 -5.98 8.36
C ASP A 10 -20.59 -7.09 7.29
N GLY A 11 -19.65 -7.04 6.35
CA GLY A 11 -19.50 -8.05 5.29
C GLY A 11 -19.23 -7.51 3.87
N PRO A 12 -18.76 -8.38 2.96
CA PRO A 12 -18.32 -8.00 1.61
C PRO A 12 -19.46 -7.57 0.67
N ASN A 13 -20.70 -7.98 0.97
CA ASN A 13 -21.89 -7.62 0.22
C ASN A 13 -22.61 -6.48 0.93
N VAL A 14 -22.14 -5.24 0.72
CA VAL A 14 -22.90 -4.05 1.10
C VAL A 14 -24.24 -4.13 0.37
N ASN A 15 -25.35 -4.23 1.10
CA ASN A 15 -26.69 -4.32 0.54
C ASN A 15 -27.12 -2.92 0.09
N LEU A 16 -26.51 -2.46 -0.99
CA LEU A 16 -26.86 -1.20 -1.64
C LEU A 16 -28.33 -1.18 -2.05
N LYS A 17 -28.92 -2.35 -2.30
CA LYS A 17 -30.36 -2.48 -2.54
C LYS A 17 -31.17 -2.03 -1.32
N PHE A 18 -30.84 -2.48 -0.11
CA PHE A 18 -31.51 -1.99 1.11
C PHE A 18 -31.41 -0.47 1.24
N LEU A 19 -30.22 0.11 1.00
CA LEU A 19 -30.06 1.57 1.05
C LEU A 19 -30.94 2.28 0.01
N ASN A 20 -31.03 1.74 -1.21
CA ASN A 20 -31.86 2.29 -2.27
C ASN A 20 -33.36 2.18 -1.95
N ASP A 21 -33.80 1.01 -1.50
CA ASP A 21 -35.19 0.75 -1.11
C ASP A 21 -35.59 1.67 0.06
N PHE A 22 -34.70 1.83 1.06
CA PHE A 22 -34.91 2.74 2.18
C PHE A 22 -34.99 4.22 1.76
N GLN A 23 -34.13 4.66 0.83
CA GLN A 23 -34.19 6.02 0.27
C GLN A 23 -35.48 6.27 -0.51
N GLN A 24 -35.98 5.26 -1.23
CA GLN A 24 -37.23 5.33 -1.95
C GLN A 24 -38.41 5.47 -0.97
N GLU A 25 -38.51 4.59 0.02
CA GLU A 25 -39.58 4.64 1.02
C GLU A 25 -39.57 5.95 1.81
N HIS A 26 -38.39 6.43 2.23
CA HIS A 26 -38.26 7.72 2.88
C HIS A 26 -38.74 8.87 1.98
N ALA A 27 -38.43 8.85 0.68
CA ALA A 27 -38.90 9.86 -0.26
C ALA A 27 -40.43 9.83 -0.38
N GLU A 28 -41.05 8.65 -0.45
CA GLU A 28 -42.50 8.47 -0.50
C GLU A 28 -43.18 9.04 0.75
N LEU A 29 -42.63 8.76 1.94
CA LEU A 29 -43.19 9.21 3.22
C LEU A 29 -42.96 10.69 3.53
N HIS A 30 -41.91 11.30 2.97
CA HIS A 30 -41.48 12.66 3.34
C HIS A 30 -41.58 13.69 2.20
N GLY A 31 -42.47 13.46 1.23
CA GLY A 31 -42.77 14.41 0.15
C GLY A 31 -41.62 14.60 -0.82
N GLY A 32 -40.97 13.50 -1.22
CA GLY A 32 -39.83 13.46 -2.13
C GLY A 32 -38.48 13.76 -1.49
N ARG A 33 -38.40 13.92 -0.16
CA ARG A 33 -37.14 14.21 0.53
C ARG A 33 -36.27 12.96 0.64
N GLN A 34 -35.00 13.07 0.29
CA GLN A 34 -33.99 12.02 0.45
C GLN A 34 -33.02 12.34 1.58
N LEU A 35 -32.50 11.29 2.23
CA LEU A 35 -31.42 11.43 3.21
C LEU A 35 -30.09 11.67 2.51
N ILE A 36 -29.17 12.37 3.19
CA ILE A 36 -27.81 12.55 2.70
C ILE A 36 -27.10 11.20 2.74
N ASN A 37 -26.83 10.63 1.56
CA ASN A 37 -26.04 9.41 1.43
C ASN A 37 -24.55 9.76 1.39
N VAL A 38 -23.80 9.22 2.35
CA VAL A 38 -22.34 9.42 2.49
C VAL A 38 -21.52 8.24 1.96
N GLY A 39 -22.19 7.25 1.35
CA GLY A 39 -21.58 6.09 0.72
C GLY A 39 -21.27 4.93 1.68
N SER A 40 -20.56 3.93 1.16
CA SER A 40 -20.06 2.80 1.93
C SER A 40 -18.76 3.15 2.66
N CYS A 41 -18.25 2.22 3.48
CA CYS A 41 -17.05 2.43 4.28
C CYS A 41 -15.81 2.75 3.41
N GLY A 42 -15.34 4.00 3.50
CA GLY A 42 -14.17 4.49 2.74
C GLY A 42 -12.85 3.80 3.09
N LEU A 43 -12.74 3.17 4.26
CA LEU A 43 -11.55 2.41 4.65
C LEU A 43 -11.34 1.19 3.76
N HIS A 44 -12.40 0.48 3.37
CA HIS A 44 -12.28 -0.67 2.46
C HIS A 44 -11.72 -0.24 1.10
N THR A 45 -12.17 0.90 0.58
CA THR A 45 -11.63 1.50 -0.64
C THR A 45 -10.13 1.79 -0.51
N LEU A 46 -9.69 2.37 0.61
CA LEU A 46 -8.27 2.62 0.86
C LEU A 46 -7.45 1.33 0.92
N HIS A 47 -7.92 0.31 1.64
CA HIS A 47 -7.25 -0.99 1.73
C HIS A 47 -7.12 -1.69 0.37
N ASN A 48 -8.20 -1.72 -0.42
CA ASN A 48 -8.19 -2.34 -1.73
C ASN A 48 -7.31 -1.59 -2.73
N SER A 49 -7.29 -0.28 -2.64
CA SER A 49 -6.46 0.54 -3.51
C SER A 49 -4.99 0.32 -3.14
N PHE A 50 -4.64 0.34 -1.85
CA PHE A 50 -3.29 0.05 -1.36
C PHE A 50 -2.82 -1.33 -1.82
N LYS A 51 -3.66 -2.36 -1.64
CA LYS A 51 -3.44 -3.72 -2.18
C LYS A 51 -3.13 -3.69 -3.66
N THR A 52 -3.96 -2.99 -4.42
CA THR A 52 -3.85 -2.96 -5.87
C THR A 52 -2.54 -2.32 -6.31
N GLY A 53 -2.10 -1.27 -5.62
CA GLY A 53 -0.75 -0.74 -5.74
C GLY A 53 0.25 -1.88 -5.66
N PHE A 54 0.41 -2.50 -4.49
CA PHE A 54 1.46 -3.51 -4.23
C PHE A 54 1.31 -4.88 -4.90
N SER A 55 0.32 -5.07 -5.77
CA SER A 55 0.00 -6.37 -6.37
C SER A 55 1.13 -6.92 -7.26
N THR A 56 1.87 -6.07 -7.95
CA THR A 56 2.93 -6.49 -8.90
C THR A 56 4.21 -6.97 -8.20
N TRP A 57 4.45 -6.56 -6.96
CA TRP A 57 5.70 -6.85 -6.24
C TRP A 57 5.64 -8.11 -5.38
N ASN A 58 4.50 -8.80 -5.35
CA ASN A 58 4.31 -10.02 -4.56
C ASN A 58 4.67 -9.86 -3.06
N ILE A 59 4.58 -8.64 -2.52
CA ILE A 59 4.94 -8.35 -1.12
C ILE A 59 4.05 -9.13 -0.15
N GLU A 60 2.75 -9.25 -0.43
CA GLU A 60 1.85 -10.10 0.37
C GLU A 60 2.37 -11.55 0.43
N LYS A 61 2.78 -12.11 -0.72
CA LYS A 61 3.25 -13.50 -0.80
C LYS A 61 4.51 -13.68 0.06
N LEU A 62 5.45 -12.75 -0.02
CA LEU A 62 6.66 -12.79 0.81
C LEU A 62 6.35 -12.64 2.30
N LEU A 63 5.58 -11.62 2.70
CA LEU A 63 5.28 -11.38 4.12
C LEU A 63 4.53 -12.55 4.77
N ARG A 64 3.60 -13.18 4.03
CA ARG A 64 2.94 -14.42 4.46
C ARG A 64 3.91 -15.58 4.58
N ALA A 65 4.77 -15.78 3.58
CA ALA A 65 5.74 -16.87 3.57
C ALA A 65 6.72 -16.76 4.75
N MET A 66 7.18 -15.54 5.07
CA MET A 66 8.03 -15.29 6.24
C MET A 66 7.37 -15.76 7.54
N HIS A 67 6.08 -15.46 7.74
CA HIS A 67 5.32 -15.95 8.91
C HIS A 67 5.15 -17.47 8.89
N PHE A 68 4.63 -18.03 7.79
CA PHE A 68 4.29 -19.45 7.70
C PHE A 68 5.51 -20.37 7.73
N LEU A 69 6.71 -19.87 7.38
CA LEU A 69 7.94 -20.62 7.57
C LEU A 69 8.16 -20.98 9.04
N PHE A 70 7.76 -20.15 10.01
CA PHE A 70 8.00 -20.41 11.44
C PHE A 70 6.73 -20.71 12.23
N HIS A 71 5.55 -20.49 11.64
CA HIS A 71 4.27 -20.69 12.29
C HIS A 71 4.03 -22.17 12.64
N ASN A 72 3.76 -22.47 13.91
CA ASN A 72 3.53 -23.83 14.43
C ASN A 72 4.63 -24.85 14.11
N VAL A 73 5.89 -24.40 13.88
CA VAL A 73 7.02 -25.30 13.64
C VAL A 73 8.16 -25.03 14.64
N PRO A 74 8.12 -25.64 15.84
CA PRO A 74 9.07 -25.37 16.91
C PRO A 74 10.52 -25.71 16.54
N ALA A 75 10.75 -26.83 15.84
CA ALA A 75 12.10 -27.23 15.40
C ALA A 75 12.77 -26.15 14.54
N ARG A 76 12.06 -25.58 13.55
CA ARG A 76 12.62 -24.50 12.71
C ARG A 76 12.87 -23.22 13.49
N ARG A 77 12.03 -22.90 14.49
CA ARG A 77 12.24 -21.74 15.36
C ARG A 77 13.47 -21.93 16.25
N GLU A 78 13.69 -23.13 16.75
CA GLU A 78 14.87 -23.50 17.52
C GLU A 78 16.14 -23.38 16.65
N ASP A 79 16.15 -23.98 15.46
CA ASP A 79 17.26 -23.88 14.50
C ASP A 79 17.58 -22.42 14.15
N PHE A 80 16.55 -21.63 13.83
CA PHE A 80 16.72 -20.20 13.53
C PHE A 80 17.30 -19.43 14.72
N THR A 81 16.81 -19.70 15.94
CA THR A 81 17.29 -19.02 17.15
C THR A 81 18.73 -19.41 17.46
N LYS A 82 19.09 -20.69 17.35
CA LYS A 82 20.46 -21.18 17.54
C LYS A 82 21.42 -20.59 16.52
N LEU A 83 21.02 -20.54 15.24
CA LEU A 83 21.85 -20.01 14.16
C LEU A 83 22.07 -18.49 14.28
N THR A 84 21.02 -17.74 14.60
CA THR A 84 21.02 -16.27 14.47
C THR A 84 21.12 -15.53 15.80
N GLY A 85 21.00 -16.24 16.93
CA GLY A 85 20.90 -15.66 18.28
C GLY A 85 19.60 -14.88 18.53
N SER A 86 18.65 -14.89 17.60
CA SER A 86 17.45 -14.03 17.63
C SER A 86 16.18 -14.83 17.84
N SER A 87 15.37 -14.42 18.81
CA SER A 87 14.02 -14.94 19.05
C SER A 87 12.90 -14.08 18.41
N LEU A 88 13.28 -13.12 17.56
CA LEU A 88 12.34 -12.30 16.79
C LEU A 88 11.91 -13.04 15.52
N PHE A 89 10.58 -13.17 15.34
CA PHE A 89 9.96 -13.85 14.21
C PHE A 89 9.02 -12.93 13.42
N PRO A 90 8.76 -13.24 12.14
CA PRO A 90 7.82 -12.47 11.31
C PRO A 90 6.38 -12.50 11.84
N HIS A 91 5.64 -11.40 11.63
CA HIS A 91 4.23 -11.27 12.02
C HIS A 91 3.28 -11.79 10.94
N PRO A 92 2.06 -12.23 11.31
CA PRO A 92 1.05 -12.65 10.34
C PRO A 92 0.53 -11.45 9.52
N PHE A 93 0.43 -11.63 8.21
CA PHE A 93 -0.10 -10.63 7.28
C PHE A 93 -1.63 -10.76 7.13
N CYS A 94 -2.36 -9.64 7.25
CA CYS A 94 -3.81 -9.58 7.04
C CYS A 94 -4.17 -9.13 5.62
N GLY A 95 -4.74 -10.06 4.82
CA GLY A 95 -5.06 -9.82 3.41
C GLY A 95 -6.23 -8.89 3.14
N HIS A 96 -7.06 -8.60 4.14
CA HIS A 96 -8.20 -7.68 4.02
C HIS A 96 -7.90 -6.29 4.61
N ARG A 97 -6.85 -6.16 5.43
CA ARG A 97 -6.46 -4.92 6.11
C ARG A 97 -5.04 -4.50 5.71
N TRP A 98 -4.84 -4.29 4.41
CA TRP A 98 -3.50 -4.04 3.84
C TRP A 98 -2.71 -2.92 4.52
N VAL A 99 -3.32 -1.75 4.66
CA VAL A 99 -2.72 -0.56 5.28
C VAL A 99 -2.33 -0.79 6.75
N GLU A 100 -3.01 -1.68 7.48
CA GLU A 100 -2.69 -2.01 8.88
C GLU A 100 -1.45 -2.92 9.00
N ASN A 101 -0.92 -3.47 7.90
CA ASN A 101 0.27 -4.35 7.93
C ASN A 101 1.60 -3.59 8.08
N LEU A 102 1.60 -2.32 8.51
CA LEU A 102 2.83 -1.58 8.80
C LEU A 102 3.73 -2.33 9.81
N PRO A 103 3.24 -2.83 10.97
CA PRO A 103 4.08 -3.59 11.90
C PRO A 103 4.63 -4.89 11.31
N VAL A 104 3.90 -5.49 10.35
CA VAL A 104 4.34 -6.70 9.64
C VAL A 104 5.54 -6.39 8.76
N ALA A 105 5.50 -5.28 8.03
CA ALA A 105 6.62 -4.83 7.20
C ALA A 105 7.83 -4.41 8.04
N GLU A 106 7.62 -3.69 9.15
CA GLU A 106 8.68 -3.31 10.09
C GLU A 106 9.41 -4.55 10.63
N ARG A 107 8.65 -5.53 11.11
CA ARG A 107 9.23 -6.80 11.59
C ARG A 107 9.90 -7.59 10.46
N ALA A 108 9.34 -7.58 9.26
CA ALA A 108 9.96 -8.25 8.12
C ALA A 108 11.32 -7.66 7.77
N ILE A 109 11.45 -6.33 7.75
CA ILE A 109 12.71 -5.63 7.51
C ILE A 109 13.75 -5.97 8.58
N GLU A 110 13.34 -6.00 9.85
CA GLU A 110 14.22 -6.33 10.98
C GLU A 110 14.72 -7.79 10.92
N VAL A 111 13.84 -8.72 10.56
CA VAL A 111 14.17 -10.15 10.47
C VAL A 111 14.91 -10.51 9.19
N TRP A 112 14.80 -9.70 8.13
CA TRP A 112 15.32 -10.02 6.79
C TRP A 112 16.80 -10.44 6.79
N PRO A 113 17.75 -9.72 7.41
CA PRO A 113 19.17 -10.12 7.41
C PRO A 113 19.40 -11.52 7.99
N LYS A 114 18.76 -11.83 9.12
CA LYS A 114 18.85 -13.14 9.80
C LYS A 114 18.21 -14.25 8.98
N LEU A 115 17.12 -13.93 8.28
CA LEU A 115 16.46 -14.87 7.37
C LEU A 115 17.35 -15.23 6.18
N LYS A 116 18.14 -14.28 5.66
CA LYS A 116 19.15 -14.57 4.63
C LYS A 116 20.21 -15.55 5.13
N ASP A 117 20.65 -15.40 6.37
CA ASP A 117 21.63 -16.31 6.96
C ASP A 117 21.05 -17.71 7.19
N TYR A 118 19.77 -17.79 7.60
CA TYR A 118 19.02 -19.05 7.64
C TYR A 118 18.96 -19.75 6.28
N VAL A 119 18.61 -19.01 5.21
CA VAL A 119 18.59 -19.55 3.84
C VAL A 119 19.98 -20.05 3.42
N LYS A 120 21.05 -19.31 3.74
CA LYS A 120 22.43 -19.73 3.46
C LYS A 120 22.79 -21.02 4.20
N ALA A 121 22.44 -21.15 5.48
CA ALA A 121 22.71 -22.36 6.27
C ALA A 121 22.00 -23.59 5.67
N VAL A 122 20.76 -23.44 5.21
CA VAL A 122 20.04 -24.50 4.49
C VAL A 122 20.76 -24.86 3.18
N HIS A 123 21.21 -23.88 2.39
CA HIS A 123 21.97 -24.14 1.16
C HIS A 123 23.31 -24.85 1.42
N ARG A 124 23.99 -24.51 2.52
CA ARG A 124 25.22 -25.18 2.98
C ARG A 124 24.97 -26.56 3.59
N LYS A 125 23.71 -27.00 3.68
CA LYS A 125 23.29 -28.26 4.31
C LYS A 125 23.61 -28.33 5.81
N GLU A 126 23.81 -27.20 6.46
CA GLU A 126 23.97 -27.09 7.92
C GLU A 126 22.62 -27.25 8.63
N LEU A 127 21.52 -26.88 7.95
CA LEU A 127 20.16 -27.04 8.42
C LEU A 127 19.32 -27.84 7.42
N PRO A 128 18.30 -28.58 7.87
CA PRO A 128 17.40 -29.30 6.98
C PRO A 128 16.63 -28.32 6.06
N ASN A 129 16.46 -28.70 4.80
CA ASN A 129 15.62 -27.93 3.88
C ASN A 129 14.14 -28.08 4.30
N PRO A 130 13.41 -26.97 4.54
CA PRO A 130 12.00 -27.04 4.92
C PRO A 130 11.09 -27.70 3.86
N GLY A 131 11.45 -27.66 2.57
CA GLY A 131 10.65 -28.24 1.49
C GLY A 131 9.24 -27.65 1.36
N THR A 132 9.07 -26.36 1.68
CA THR A 132 7.76 -25.69 1.68
C THR A 132 7.72 -24.56 0.66
N SER A 133 6.53 -24.29 0.10
CA SER A 133 6.29 -23.15 -0.78
C SER A 133 6.63 -21.79 -0.14
N SER A 134 6.56 -21.70 1.19
CA SER A 134 7.00 -20.53 1.96
C SER A 134 8.51 -20.34 1.87
N PHE A 135 9.28 -21.41 2.02
CA PHE A 135 10.73 -21.37 1.85
C PHE A 135 11.13 -21.03 0.41
N ASP A 136 10.48 -21.64 -0.59
CA ASP A 136 10.72 -21.34 -2.01
C ASP A 136 10.46 -19.86 -2.33
N THR A 137 9.40 -19.28 -1.76
CA THR A 137 9.08 -17.86 -1.91
C THR A 137 10.16 -16.96 -1.31
N ILE A 138 10.69 -17.33 -0.13
CA ILE A 138 11.74 -16.57 0.54
C ILE A 138 13.05 -16.67 -0.24
N GLN A 139 13.39 -17.86 -0.79
CA GLN A 139 14.55 -18.03 -1.65
C GLN A 139 14.44 -17.17 -2.90
N ALA A 140 13.31 -17.21 -3.61
CA ALA A 140 13.08 -16.39 -4.80
C ALA A 140 13.19 -14.88 -4.49
N ALA A 141 12.67 -14.45 -3.34
CA ALA A 141 12.81 -13.06 -2.90
C ALA A 141 14.25 -12.69 -2.51
N ASN A 142 15.06 -13.64 -2.04
CA ASN A 142 16.48 -13.42 -1.73
C ASN A 142 17.33 -13.22 -3.00
N GLU A 143 16.89 -13.74 -4.15
CA GLU A 143 17.52 -13.49 -5.45
C GLU A 143 17.14 -12.13 -6.05
N ASP A 144 16.11 -11.45 -5.52
CA ASP A 144 15.76 -10.10 -5.93
C ASP A 144 16.65 -9.08 -5.20
N PRO A 145 17.61 -8.44 -5.89
CA PRO A 145 18.53 -7.49 -5.25
C PRO A 145 17.80 -6.30 -4.62
N LEU A 146 16.57 -6.03 -5.03
CA LEU A 146 15.81 -4.85 -4.66
C LEU A 146 14.79 -5.14 -3.56
N ILE A 147 14.71 -6.37 -3.06
CA ILE A 147 13.67 -6.75 -2.12
C ILE A 147 13.66 -5.90 -0.85
N SER A 148 14.84 -5.57 -0.32
CA SER A 148 14.94 -4.69 0.85
C SER A 148 14.45 -3.28 0.54
N ALA A 149 14.73 -2.75 -0.66
CA ALA A 149 14.20 -1.46 -1.09
C ALA A 149 12.67 -1.50 -1.26
N LYS A 150 12.12 -2.59 -1.83
CA LYS A 150 10.67 -2.79 -1.98
C LYS A 150 9.93 -2.86 -0.64
N LEU A 151 10.48 -3.59 0.35
CA LEU A 151 9.93 -3.66 1.71
C LEU A 151 9.99 -2.29 2.41
N GLN A 152 11.11 -1.57 2.27
CA GLN A 152 11.26 -0.23 2.83
C GLN A 152 10.29 0.78 2.18
N PHE A 153 10.08 0.68 0.87
CA PHE A 153 9.10 1.49 0.16
C PHE A 153 7.67 1.17 0.60
N PHE A 154 7.32 -0.13 0.70
CA PHE A 154 6.03 -0.56 1.25
C PHE A 154 5.79 0.07 2.62
N MET A 155 6.78 -0.01 3.51
CA MET A 155 6.71 0.58 4.84
C MET A 155 6.55 2.11 4.81
N ALA A 156 7.28 2.82 3.95
CA ALA A 156 7.17 4.27 3.80
C ALA A 156 5.77 4.70 3.33
N ILE A 157 5.20 3.99 2.36
CA ILE A 157 3.84 4.26 1.88
C ILE A 157 2.82 3.89 2.95
N SER A 158 2.90 2.72 3.60
CA SER A 158 2.01 2.32 4.71
C SER A 158 1.97 3.36 5.83
N ARG A 159 3.12 3.90 6.24
CA ARG A 159 3.22 4.94 7.30
C ARG A 159 2.44 6.20 6.97
N THR A 160 2.34 6.55 5.69
CA THR A 160 1.62 7.75 5.25
C THR A 160 0.12 7.67 5.60
N PHE A 161 -0.43 6.46 5.71
CA PHE A 161 -1.84 6.24 6.05
C PHE A 161 -2.09 6.16 7.57
N SER A 162 -1.06 6.04 8.42
CA SER A 162 -1.25 5.80 9.86
C SER A 162 -2.07 6.90 10.57
N PRO A 163 -1.84 8.21 10.32
CA PRO A 163 -2.68 9.25 10.90
C PRO A 163 -4.14 9.15 10.47
N PHE A 164 -4.37 8.84 9.19
CA PHE A 164 -5.71 8.66 8.63
C PHE A 164 -6.42 7.47 9.30
N LEU A 165 -5.79 6.29 9.34
CA LEU A 165 -6.36 5.11 10.00
C LEU A 165 -6.70 5.40 11.46
N LYS A 166 -5.77 6.01 12.21
CA LYS A 166 -5.97 6.32 13.63
C LYS A 166 -7.16 7.25 13.85
N LYS A 167 -7.45 8.16 12.93
CA LYS A 167 -8.59 9.08 13.03
C LYS A 167 -9.91 8.39 12.67
N TYR A 168 -9.94 7.61 11.58
CA TYR A 168 -11.16 7.01 11.03
C TYR A 168 -11.51 5.62 11.59
N GLN A 169 -10.66 5.03 12.45
CA GLN A 169 -10.94 3.81 13.19
C GLN A 169 -11.30 4.12 14.66
N THR A 170 -12.15 5.12 14.87
CA THR A 170 -12.65 5.52 16.20
C THR A 170 -14.16 5.71 16.14
N ASP A 171 -14.82 5.71 17.31
CA ASP A 171 -16.25 6.00 17.42
C ASP A 171 -16.56 7.51 17.39
N GLU A 172 -15.53 8.35 17.26
CA GLU A 172 -15.69 9.79 17.15
C GLU A 172 -16.37 10.18 15.82
N PRO A 173 -17.21 11.22 15.81
CA PRO A 173 -17.98 11.58 14.62
C PRO A 173 -17.13 12.39 13.63
N VAL A 174 -16.09 11.75 13.09
CA VAL A 174 -15.05 12.37 12.25
C VAL A 174 -15.43 12.49 10.77
N LEU A 175 -16.59 11.95 10.37
CA LEU A 175 -17.09 11.98 8.99
C LEU A 175 -17.07 13.39 8.33
N PRO A 176 -17.39 14.50 9.01
CA PRO A 176 -17.32 15.84 8.40
C PRO A 176 -15.92 16.21 7.88
N PHE A 177 -14.86 15.59 8.40
CA PHE A 177 -13.47 15.85 8.00
C PHE A 177 -12.98 14.90 6.90
N LEU A 178 -13.81 13.94 6.46
CA LEU A 178 -13.38 12.88 5.54
C LEU A 178 -12.80 13.44 4.25
N CYS A 179 -13.48 14.38 3.61
CA CYS A 179 -13.06 14.96 2.34
C CYS A 179 -11.70 15.68 2.45
N SER A 180 -11.52 16.52 3.47
CA SER A 180 -10.28 17.26 3.68
C SER A 180 -9.11 16.32 3.97
N ASP A 181 -9.32 15.34 4.84
CA ASP A 181 -8.26 14.42 5.24
C ASP A 181 -7.87 13.46 4.11
N LEU A 182 -8.85 13.00 3.29
CA LEU A 182 -8.56 12.20 2.11
C LEU A 182 -7.76 13.00 1.08
N THR A 183 -8.11 14.28 0.90
CA THR A 183 -7.38 15.18 0.00
C THR A 183 -5.94 15.35 0.47
N GLU A 184 -5.72 15.59 1.76
CA GLU A 184 -4.37 15.70 2.33
C GLU A 184 -3.58 14.40 2.18
N LEU A 185 -4.18 13.25 2.47
CA LEU A 185 -3.58 11.94 2.29
C LEU A 185 -3.15 11.72 0.83
N LEU A 186 -4.05 11.96 -0.13
CA LEU A 186 -3.75 11.81 -1.56
C LEU A 186 -2.65 12.78 -2.00
N MET A 187 -2.69 14.03 -1.56
CA MET A 187 -1.66 15.02 -1.85
C MET A 187 -0.31 14.60 -1.31
N SER A 188 -0.25 14.04 -0.09
CA SER A 188 1.00 13.54 0.50
C SER A 188 1.62 12.39 -0.28
N LEU A 189 0.80 11.53 -0.90
CA LEU A 189 1.24 10.45 -1.76
C LEU A 189 1.68 10.96 -3.13
N LEU A 190 0.86 11.81 -3.78
CA LEU A 190 1.11 12.29 -5.13
C LEU A 190 2.34 13.20 -5.22
N ARG A 191 2.63 14.01 -4.19
CA ARG A 191 3.82 14.87 -4.14
C ARG A 191 5.15 14.11 -4.26
N ARG A 192 5.14 12.79 -4.02
CA ARG A 192 6.34 11.95 -4.19
C ARG A 192 6.67 11.67 -5.66
N PHE A 193 5.69 11.82 -6.55
CA PHE A 193 5.77 11.32 -7.92
C PHE A 193 5.30 12.32 -9.00
N ILE A 194 4.43 13.26 -8.64
CA ILE A 194 3.84 14.25 -9.53
C ILE A 194 4.46 15.62 -9.26
N GLN A 195 4.69 16.37 -10.34
CA GLN A 195 5.18 17.74 -10.32
C GLN A 195 4.38 18.62 -9.37
N ARG A 196 5.09 19.44 -8.58
CA ARG A 196 4.47 20.26 -7.53
C ARG A 196 3.55 21.32 -8.12
N GLU A 197 3.89 21.81 -9.30
CA GLU A 197 3.18 22.83 -10.06
C GLU A 197 1.77 22.37 -10.42
N LEU A 198 1.58 21.06 -10.68
CA LEU A 198 0.26 20.49 -10.99
C LEU A 198 -0.60 20.26 -9.75
N LEU A 199 0.04 20.16 -8.59
CA LEU A 199 -0.63 19.95 -7.31
C LEU A 199 -0.89 21.27 -6.57
N GLN A 200 -0.32 22.37 -7.03
CA GLN A 200 -0.52 23.68 -6.43
C GLN A 200 -1.96 24.16 -6.66
N ASP A 201 -2.62 24.58 -5.57
CA ASP A 201 -4.00 25.10 -5.57
C ASP A 201 -5.05 24.18 -6.23
N ILE A 202 -4.74 22.88 -6.33
CA ILE A 202 -5.63 21.89 -6.93
C ILE A 202 -6.85 21.67 -6.03
N THR A 203 -8.05 21.79 -6.60
CA THR A 203 -9.27 21.47 -5.88
C THR A 203 -9.43 19.96 -5.70
N PRO A 204 -10.17 19.48 -4.69
CA PRO A 204 -10.45 18.05 -4.52
C PRO A 204 -11.04 17.39 -5.77
N LEU A 205 -11.89 18.11 -6.52
CA LEU A 205 -12.48 17.60 -7.76
C LEU A 205 -11.45 17.47 -8.89
N GLN A 206 -10.52 18.41 -9.01
CA GLN A 206 -9.43 18.33 -9.98
C GLN A 206 -8.44 17.24 -9.60
N LEU A 207 -8.14 17.09 -8.30
CA LEU A 207 -7.28 16.02 -7.78
C LEU A 207 -7.86 14.64 -8.13
N ALA A 208 -9.17 14.47 -8.01
CA ALA A 208 -9.87 13.26 -8.40
C ALA A 208 -9.86 12.98 -9.92
N LYS A 209 -9.56 13.99 -10.75
CA LYS A 209 -9.52 13.86 -12.22
C LYS A 209 -8.09 13.93 -12.77
N LEU A 210 -7.09 14.06 -11.90
CA LEU A 210 -5.70 14.19 -12.30
C LEU A 210 -5.26 12.92 -13.02
N ASP A 211 -4.83 13.07 -14.27
CA ASP A 211 -4.23 11.96 -15.00
C ASP A 211 -2.81 11.72 -14.47
N THR A 212 -2.67 10.60 -13.78
CA THR A 212 -1.41 10.14 -13.19
C THR A 212 -0.60 9.29 -14.16
N ASN A 213 -1.14 8.93 -15.33
CA ASN A 213 -0.42 8.17 -16.37
C ASN A 213 0.42 9.05 -17.29
N ASP A 214 0.10 10.33 -17.39
CA ASP A 214 0.83 11.24 -18.25
C ASP A 214 2.23 11.49 -17.69
N GLN A 215 3.23 10.95 -18.38
CA GLN A 215 4.64 11.06 -17.98
C GLN A 215 5.14 12.50 -17.90
N ARG A 216 4.49 13.42 -18.62
CA ARG A 216 4.81 14.85 -18.55
C ARG A 216 4.51 15.45 -17.18
N ASN A 217 3.60 14.83 -16.43
CA ASN A 217 3.20 15.26 -15.09
C ASN A 217 4.15 14.75 -14.00
N TRP A 218 5.07 13.85 -14.33
CA TRP A 218 5.89 13.16 -13.35
C TRP A 218 7.09 14.01 -12.94
N VAL A 219 7.51 13.86 -11.68
CA VAL A 219 8.82 14.35 -11.27
C VAL A 219 9.91 13.54 -11.97
N MET A 220 11.05 14.19 -12.20
CA MET A 220 12.25 13.51 -12.69
C MET A 220 12.61 12.34 -11.75
N ALA A 221 13.09 11.23 -12.31
CA ALA A 221 13.38 10.01 -11.55
C ALA A 221 14.34 10.24 -10.36
N SER A 222 15.30 11.16 -10.49
CA SER A 222 16.25 11.54 -9.43
C SER A 222 15.60 12.29 -8.25
N HIS A 223 14.39 12.81 -8.43
CA HIS A 223 13.64 13.60 -7.46
C HIS A 223 12.43 12.84 -6.90
N VAL A 224 12.22 11.58 -7.29
CA VAL A 224 11.15 10.73 -6.75
C VAL A 224 11.44 10.42 -5.28
N ASP A 225 10.48 10.69 -4.40
CA ASP A 225 10.59 10.35 -2.97
C ASP A 225 10.06 8.92 -2.71
N ILE A 226 11.00 7.98 -2.69
CA ILE A 226 10.77 6.57 -2.32
C ILE A 226 10.93 6.32 -0.80
N GLY A 227 11.21 7.36 -0.02
CA GLY A 227 11.50 7.27 1.40
C GLY A 227 12.96 6.88 1.71
N LEU A 228 13.48 7.44 2.80
CA LEU A 228 14.88 7.32 3.23
C LEU A 228 15.35 5.85 3.35
N GLY A 229 14.48 4.96 3.81
CA GLY A 229 14.79 3.54 3.97
C GLY A 229 15.06 2.85 2.63
N ALA A 230 14.25 3.14 1.61
CA ALA A 230 14.41 2.56 0.28
C ALA A 230 15.61 3.17 -0.44
N GLU A 231 15.82 4.49 -0.33
CA GLU A 231 17.01 5.16 -0.85
C GLU A 231 18.30 4.58 -0.26
N SER A 232 18.33 4.35 1.06
CA SER A 232 19.49 3.78 1.74
C SER A 232 19.77 2.36 1.27
N ALA A 233 18.72 1.53 1.12
CA ALA A 233 18.85 0.18 0.58
C ALA A 233 19.42 0.18 -0.85
N ILE A 234 18.97 1.09 -1.72
CA ILE A 234 19.49 1.23 -3.08
C ILE A 234 20.96 1.69 -3.08
N LYS A 235 21.32 2.67 -2.25
CA LYS A 235 22.71 3.15 -2.12
C LYS A 235 23.66 2.01 -1.74
N VAL A 236 23.27 1.14 -0.81
CA VAL A 236 24.05 -0.05 -0.43
C VAL A 236 24.27 -0.98 -1.64
N ILE A 237 23.23 -1.21 -2.45
CA ILE A 237 23.35 -2.04 -3.66
C ILE A 237 24.34 -1.42 -4.65
N LEU A 238 24.25 -0.11 -4.90
CA LEU A 238 25.16 0.60 -5.81
C LEU A 238 26.62 0.56 -5.34
N LEU A 239 26.85 0.69 -4.03
CA LEU A 239 28.19 0.59 -3.43
C LEU A 239 28.76 -0.83 -3.52
N CYS A 240 27.96 -1.85 -3.20
CA CYS A 240 28.38 -3.26 -3.34
C CYS A 240 28.69 -3.61 -4.81
N ASN A 241 27.91 -3.08 -5.76
CA ASN A 241 28.17 -3.23 -7.18
C ASN A 241 29.45 -2.49 -7.61
N SER A 242 29.77 -1.32 -7.04
CA SER A 242 31.03 -0.63 -7.36
C SER A 242 32.30 -1.43 -6.96
N LEU A 243 32.20 -2.31 -5.96
CA LEU A 243 33.30 -3.19 -5.51
C LEU A 243 33.41 -4.51 -6.30
N THR A 244 32.37 -4.90 -7.05
CA THR A 244 32.32 -6.19 -7.77
C THR A 244 32.05 -6.05 -9.28
N ALA A 245 31.80 -4.84 -9.79
CA ALA A 245 31.21 -4.62 -11.10
C ALA A 245 31.93 -3.58 -11.97
N PHE A 246 33.27 -3.46 -11.90
CA PHE A 246 34.01 -2.73 -12.94
C PHE A 246 34.11 -3.52 -14.25
N SER A 247 34.12 -4.86 -14.20
CA SER A 247 34.35 -5.72 -15.38
C SER A 247 33.08 -6.25 -16.07
N LEU A 248 31.99 -6.50 -15.32
CA LEU A 248 30.80 -7.20 -15.85
C LEU A 248 29.60 -6.29 -16.16
N CYS A 249 29.43 -5.15 -15.47
CA CYS A 249 28.26 -4.29 -15.65
C CYS A 249 28.33 -3.42 -16.92
N MET A 250 29.53 -2.99 -17.33
CA MET A 250 29.73 -2.18 -18.54
C MET A 250 29.37 -2.92 -19.84
N ALA A 251 29.40 -4.27 -19.84
CA ALA A 251 29.02 -5.08 -20.99
C ALA A 251 27.50 -5.25 -21.13
N LYS A 252 26.73 -5.21 -20.02
CA LYS A 252 25.27 -5.40 -20.02
C LYS A 252 24.50 -4.08 -20.12
N VAL A 253 25.07 -2.98 -19.60
CA VAL A 253 24.46 -1.63 -19.65
C VAL A 253 24.62 -0.96 -21.03
N ARG A 254 25.61 -1.36 -21.84
CA ARG A 254 25.78 -0.83 -23.21
C ARG A 254 24.92 -1.51 -24.28
N SER A 255 24.29 -2.65 -23.99
CA SER A 255 23.48 -3.38 -24.98
C SER A 255 21.97 -3.24 -24.80
N SER A 256 21.50 -2.68 -23.68
CA SER A 256 20.08 -2.40 -23.45
C SER A 256 19.86 -0.89 -23.41
N SER A 257 19.14 -0.39 -24.42
CA SER A 257 18.50 0.92 -24.38
C SER A 257 17.62 0.99 -23.13
N LEU A 258 18.15 1.60 -22.07
CA LEU A 258 17.50 1.78 -20.78
C LEU A 258 16.33 2.77 -20.91
N SER A 259 15.19 2.25 -21.36
CA SER A 259 13.90 2.79 -20.97
C SER A 259 13.66 2.37 -19.51
N ASN A 260 13.49 3.38 -18.66
CA ASN A 260 13.48 3.32 -17.20
C ASN A 260 12.38 2.36 -16.65
N PRO A 261 12.72 1.14 -16.15
CA PRO A 261 11.73 0.15 -15.70
C PRO A 261 10.98 0.60 -14.43
N TRP A 262 11.63 1.43 -13.61
CA TRP A 262 11.10 1.89 -12.33
C TRP A 262 9.99 2.92 -12.46
N SER A 263 10.09 3.81 -13.45
CA SER A 263 9.10 4.87 -13.63
C SER A 263 7.75 4.33 -14.10
N LYS A 264 7.73 3.30 -14.96
CA LYS A 264 6.48 2.76 -15.51
C LYS A 264 5.78 1.84 -14.52
N ASP A 265 6.50 0.89 -13.90
CA ASP A 265 5.89 -0.10 -13.01
C ASP A 265 5.46 0.50 -11.67
N LEU A 266 6.20 1.48 -11.15
CA LEU A 266 5.92 2.16 -9.89
C LEU A 266 4.85 3.26 -10.09
N MET A 267 4.64 3.80 -11.29
CA MET A 267 3.57 4.78 -11.57
C MET A 267 2.27 4.14 -12.05
N PHE A 268 2.32 3.08 -12.86
CA PHE A 268 1.14 2.26 -13.18
C PHE A 268 0.47 1.73 -11.89
N PHE A 269 1.30 1.45 -10.88
CA PHE A 269 0.95 1.15 -9.49
C PHE A 269 0.08 2.23 -8.81
N PHE A 270 0.49 3.50 -8.88
CA PHE A 270 -0.20 4.63 -8.25
C PHE A 270 -1.39 5.12 -9.06
N VAL A 271 -1.35 4.99 -10.37
CA VAL A 271 -2.52 5.22 -11.23
C VAL A 271 -3.64 4.29 -10.81
N THR A 272 -3.35 3.01 -10.59
CA THR A 272 -4.36 2.03 -10.18
C THR A 272 -4.83 2.26 -8.74
N LEU A 273 -3.94 2.73 -7.85
CA LEU A 273 -4.27 3.21 -6.51
C LEU A 273 -5.25 4.40 -6.59
N SER A 274 -4.98 5.41 -7.42
CA SER A 274 -5.74 6.64 -7.54
C SER A 274 -7.07 6.42 -8.24
N THR A 275 -7.07 5.79 -9.42
CA THR A 275 -8.30 5.49 -10.18
C THR A 275 -9.24 4.58 -9.39
N ARG A 276 -8.76 3.60 -8.62
CA ARG A 276 -9.66 2.78 -7.78
C ARG A 276 -10.14 3.49 -6.52
N LEU A 277 -9.30 4.31 -5.86
CA LEU A 277 -9.74 5.16 -4.73
C LEU A 277 -10.85 6.13 -5.12
N ILE A 278 -10.82 6.60 -6.37
CA ILE A 278 -11.74 7.60 -6.92
C ILE A 278 -12.97 6.95 -7.59
N LEU A 279 -12.83 5.76 -8.17
CA LEU A 279 -13.93 5.05 -8.85
C LEU A 279 -14.73 4.13 -7.91
N SER A 280 -14.13 3.59 -6.83
CA SER A 280 -14.87 2.73 -5.88
C SER A 280 -15.66 3.49 -4.82
N SER A 281 -15.61 4.83 -4.82
CA SER A 281 -16.58 5.65 -4.07
C SER A 281 -17.97 5.64 -4.70
N GLY A 282 -18.17 5.09 -5.92
CA GLY A 282 -19.45 4.59 -6.46
C GLY A 282 -20.62 5.58 -6.62
N VAL A 283 -20.51 6.74 -6.02
CA VAL A 283 -21.32 7.93 -6.18
C VAL A 283 -20.26 9.01 -6.31
N SER A 284 -20.26 9.67 -7.47
CA SER A 284 -19.33 10.73 -7.84
C SER A 284 -18.85 11.49 -6.60
N PHE A 285 -17.53 11.60 -6.39
CA PHE A 285 -16.97 12.57 -5.45
C PHE A 285 -17.48 13.99 -5.78
N SER A 286 -17.87 14.24 -7.05
CA SER A 286 -18.61 15.42 -7.48
C SER A 286 -20.07 15.45 -7.00
N ALA A 287 -20.76 14.33 -6.78
CA ALA A 287 -22.09 14.34 -6.18
C ALA A 287 -22.02 14.62 -4.67
N CYS A 288 -20.97 14.15 -3.96
CA CYS A 288 -20.80 14.46 -2.53
C CYS A 288 -20.32 15.90 -2.31
N CYS A 289 -19.35 16.39 -3.09
CA CYS A 289 -18.89 17.79 -3.01
C CYS A 289 -19.92 18.79 -3.56
N SER A 290 -20.58 18.53 -4.70
CA SER A 290 -21.58 19.47 -5.24
C SER A 290 -22.86 19.51 -4.39
N TYR A 291 -23.21 18.44 -3.67
CA TYR A 291 -24.38 18.42 -2.79
C TYR A 291 -24.10 19.07 -1.42
N LEU A 292 -22.90 18.94 -0.85
CA LEU A 292 -22.50 19.65 0.37
C LEU A 292 -22.18 21.14 0.12
N MET A 293 -21.56 21.49 -1.02
CA MET A 293 -21.22 22.88 -1.34
C MET A 293 -22.41 23.66 -1.91
N GLY A 294 -23.40 22.98 -2.50
CA GLY A 294 -24.62 23.61 -3.04
C GLY A 294 -25.72 23.90 -2.02
N LYS A 295 -25.54 23.56 -0.73
CA LYS A 295 -26.51 23.82 0.36
C LYS A 295 -25.93 24.65 1.52
N LEU A 296 -24.72 25.17 1.37
CA LEU A 296 -24.07 26.10 2.31
C LEU A 296 -24.00 27.54 1.77
N GLN A 297 -24.78 27.82 0.72
CA GLN A 297 -25.32 29.14 0.36
C GLN A 297 -26.84 29.08 0.50
#